data_AF-W6KMJ4-F1
#
_entry.id   AF-W6KMJ4-F1
#
_cell.length_a   1.000
_cell.length_b   1.000
_cell.length_c   1.000
_cell.angle_alpha   90.00
_cell.angle_beta   90.00
_cell.angle_gamma   90.00
#
_symmetry.space_group_name_H-M   'P 1'
#
loop_
_entity.id
_entity.type
_entity.pdbx_description
1 polymer ?
#
loop_
_entity_poly.entity_id
_entity_poly.type
_entity_poly.pdbx_seq_one_letter_code
_entity_poly.pdbx_strand_id
1 'polypeptide(L)'
;MPRFIWKDSYLTGHPMIDRQHKQLLELANHLYKAVHEQKDKLILKEAFNALLLYTQHHFEAEEEAFAEQGFPLLDAHRELHTELVEEVRSLWREDLMGSWT
;
A
#
# COMPACT_ATOMS: atom_id res chain seq x y z
N MET A 1 -16.48 -8.37 -7.47
CA MET A 1 -15.23 -8.68 -8.22
C MET A 1 -14.13 -7.76 -7.70
N PRO A 2 -12.85 -8.18 -7.69
CA PRO A 2 -11.76 -7.31 -7.26
C PRO A 2 -11.60 -6.12 -8.22
N ARG A 3 -11.37 -4.93 -7.68
CA ARG A 3 -11.10 -3.69 -8.43
C ARG A 3 -9.67 -3.66 -8.97
N PHE A 4 -8.74 -4.19 -8.19
CA PHE A 4 -7.32 -4.30 -8.50
C PHE A 4 -6.98 -5.77 -8.70
N ILE A 5 -6.55 -6.13 -9.91
CA ILE A 5 -6.28 -7.51 -10.29
C ILE A 5 -4.78 -7.68 -10.47
N TRP A 6 -4.21 -8.72 -9.88
CA TRP A 6 -2.82 -9.10 -10.09
C TRP A 6 -2.55 -9.35 -11.57
N LYS A 7 -1.41 -8.87 -12.06
CA LYS A 7 -0.92 -9.14 -13.42
C LYS A 7 0.51 -9.64 -13.31
N ASP A 8 0.88 -10.59 -14.15
CA ASP A 8 2.26 -11.13 -14.17
C ASP A 8 3.30 -10.07 -14.55
N SER A 9 2.88 -8.95 -15.16
CA SER A 9 3.73 -7.77 -15.38
C SER A 9 4.22 -7.10 -14.08
N TYR A 10 3.68 -7.46 -12.92
CA TYR A 10 4.11 -6.98 -11.61
C TYR A 10 5.17 -7.88 -10.95
N LEU A 11 5.51 -9.01 -11.59
CA LEU A 11 6.55 -9.90 -11.09
C LEU A 11 7.91 -9.19 -11.12
N THR A 12 8.58 -9.15 -9.98
CA THR A 12 9.95 -8.65 -9.86
C THR A 12 10.99 -9.77 -10.02
N GLY A 13 10.54 -11.03 -9.92
CA GLY A 13 11.42 -12.20 -9.88
C GLY A 13 11.93 -12.50 -8.48
N HIS A 14 11.59 -11.68 -7.46
CA HIS A 14 11.89 -11.93 -6.06
C HIS A 14 10.65 -12.50 -5.34
N PRO A 15 10.59 -13.81 -5.05
CA PRO A 15 9.35 -14.48 -4.62
C PRO A 15 8.71 -13.91 -3.35
N MET A 16 9.51 -13.35 -2.44
CA MET A 16 8.98 -12.68 -1.24
C MET A 16 8.26 -11.37 -1.59
N ILE A 17 8.85 -10.56 -2.47
CA ILE A 17 8.32 -9.26 -2.88
C ILE A 17 7.05 -9.46 -3.70
N ASP A 18 7.05 -10.43 -4.61
CA ASP A 18 5.86 -10.79 -5.39
C ASP A 18 4.68 -11.22 -4.51
N ARG A 19 4.93 -11.92 -3.41
CA ARG A 19 3.88 -12.27 -2.42
C ARG A 19 3.38 -11.03 -1.69
N GLN A 20 4.27 -10.13 -1.29
CA GLN A 20 3.88 -8.88 -0.62
C GLN A 20 3.06 -7.98 -1.56
N HIS A 21 3.42 -7.85 -2.83
CA HIS A 21 2.63 -7.09 -3.79
C HIS A 21 1.21 -7.67 -3.97
N LYS A 22 1.04 -9.00 -3.99
CA LYS A 22 -0.29 -9.62 -4.03
C LYS A 22 -1.11 -9.27 -2.80
N GLN A 23 -0.51 -9.35 -1.62
CA GLN A 23 -1.16 -8.99 -0.35
C GLN A 23 -1.56 -7.50 -0.33
N LEU A 24 -0.73 -6.60 -0.88
CA LEU A 24 -1.09 -5.19 -1.04
C LEU A 24 -2.33 -5.00 -1.90
N LEU A 25 -2.43 -5.70 -3.04
CA LEU A 25 -3.63 -5.64 -3.88
C LEU A 25 -4.87 -6.21 -3.17
N GLU A 26 -4.72 -7.26 -2.36
CA GLU A 26 -5.82 -7.81 -1.55
C GLU A 26 -6.33 -6.80 -0.52
N LEU A 27 -5.43 -6.15 0.22
CA LEU A 27 -5.78 -5.10 1.18
C LEU A 27 -6.39 -3.87 0.50
N ALA A 28 -5.87 -3.45 -0.65
CA ALA A 28 -6.42 -2.37 -1.45
C ALA A 28 -7.84 -2.69 -1.95
N ASN A 29 -8.09 -3.93 -2.36
CA ASN A 29 -9.44 -4.39 -2.72
C ASN A 29 -10.38 -4.40 -1.51
N HIS A 30 -9.89 -4.75 -0.32
CA HIS A 30 -10.68 -4.73 0.90
C HIS A 30 -11.12 -3.30 1.26
N LEU A 31 -10.18 -2.35 1.24
CA LEU A 31 -10.49 -0.92 1.44
C LEU A 31 -11.48 -0.41 0.38
N TYR A 32 -11.24 -0.70 -0.90
CA TYR A 32 -12.14 -0.31 -1.99
C TYR A 32 -13.56 -0.84 -1.78
N LYS A 33 -13.70 -2.11 -1.37
CA LYS A 33 -15.01 -2.71 -1.09
C LYS A 33 -15.68 -2.00 0.08
N ALA A 34 -14.96 -1.69 1.15
CA ALA A 34 -15.51 -1.00 2.30
C ALA A 34 -16.03 0.40 1.93
N VAL A 35 -15.29 1.14 1.09
CA VAL A 35 -15.73 2.44 0.54
C VAL A 35 -16.96 2.27 -0.35
N HIS A 36 -16.93 1.32 -1.28
CA HIS A 36 -18.03 1.10 -2.23
C HIS A 36 -19.33 0.66 -1.54
N GLU A 37 -19.24 -0.15 -0.49
CA GLU A 37 -20.38 -0.59 0.31
C GLU A 37 -20.81 0.44 1.38
N GLN A 38 -20.20 1.63 1.41
CA GLN A 38 -20.48 2.70 2.37
C GLN A 38 -20.46 2.18 3.82
N LYS A 39 -19.43 1.39 4.15
CA LYS A 39 -19.24 0.90 5.52
C LYS A 39 -19.05 2.07 6.47
N ASP A 40 -19.32 1.83 7.75
CA ASP A 40 -19.12 2.85 8.77
C ASP A 40 -17.63 3.24 8.90
N LYS A 41 -17.41 4.39 9.53
CA LYS A 41 -16.08 5.00 9.65
C LYS A 41 -15.07 4.12 10.40
N LEU A 42 -15.51 3.26 11.31
CA LEU A 42 -14.59 2.37 12.04
C LEU A 42 -14.02 1.32 11.09
N ILE A 43 -14.89 0.65 10.32
CA ILE A 43 -14.47 -0.36 9.33
C ILE A 43 -13.56 0.26 8.27
N LEU A 44 -13.90 1.45 7.76
CA LEU A 44 -13.05 2.15 6.78
C LEU A 44 -11.66 2.44 7.36
N LYS A 45 -11.60 2.91 8.61
CA LYS A 45 -10.34 3.20 9.31
C LYS A 45 -9.51 1.95 9.54
N GLU A 46 -10.13 0.84 9.92
CA GLU A 46 -9.45 -0.45 10.10
C GLU A 46 -8.86 -0.95 8.79
N ALA A 47 -9.64 -0.93 7.70
CA ALA A 47 -9.17 -1.32 6.37
C ALA A 47 -8.03 -0.43 5.86
N PHE A 48 -8.14 0.88 6.06
CA PHE A 48 -7.09 1.84 5.69
C PHE A 48 -5.80 1.59 6.48
N ASN A 49 -5.90 1.47 7.81
CA ASN A 49 -4.74 1.21 8.66
C ASN A 49 -4.06 -0.12 8.32
N ALA A 50 -4.84 -1.17 8.03
CA ALA A 50 -4.29 -2.45 7.62
C ALA A 50 -3.48 -2.34 6.31
N LEU A 51 -4.00 -1.61 5.32
CA LEU A 51 -3.27 -1.35 4.09
C LEU A 51 -2.01 -0.53 4.34
N LEU A 52 -2.10 0.58 5.08
CA LEU A 52 -0.98 1.47 5.36
C LEU A 52 0.17 0.75 6.09
N LEU A 53 -0.15 0.01 7.16
CA LEU A 53 0.85 -0.75 7.92
C LEU A 53 1.55 -1.79 7.04
N TYR A 54 0.80 -2.46 6.17
CA TYR A 54 1.38 -3.46 5.28
C TYR A 54 2.23 -2.83 4.17
N THR A 55 1.86 -1.66 3.65
CA THR A 55 2.67 -0.87 2.71
C THR A 55 4.02 -0.52 3.32
N GLN A 56 4.05 -0.02 4.56
CA GLN A 56 5.30 0.31 5.25
C GLN A 56 6.18 -0.93 5.45
N HIS A 57 5.59 -2.05 5.89
CA HIS A 57 6.32 -3.31 6.04
C HIS A 57 6.90 -3.83 4.71
N HIS A 58 6.16 -3.70 3.62
CA HIS A 58 6.64 -4.07 2.29
C HIS A 58 7.82 -3.20 1.86
N PHE A 59 7.75 -1.88 2.06
CA PHE A 59 8.83 -0.95 1.73
C PHE A 59 10.12 -1.27 2.50
N GLU A 60 10.02 -1.52 3.81
CA GLU A 60 11.16 -1.97 4.62
C GLU A 60 11.81 -3.23 4.03
N ALA A 61 11.00 -4.25 3.68
CA ALA A 61 11.50 -5.50 3.12
C ALA A 61 12.13 -5.35 1.72
N GLU A 62 11.57 -4.48 0.88
CA GLU A 62 12.13 -4.19 -0.45
C GLU A 62 13.46 -3.43 -0.35
N GLU A 63 13.52 -2.43 0.53
CA GLU A 63 14.74 -1.65 0.76
C GLU A 63 15.86 -2.49 1.38
N GLU A 64 15.54 -3.42 2.28
CA GLU A 64 16.49 -4.43 2.78
C GLU A 64 17.02 -5.30 1.63
N ALA A 65 16.12 -5.83 0.79
CA ALA A 65 16.51 -6.64 -0.37
C ALA A 65 17.40 -5.86 -1.35
N PHE A 66 17.10 -4.58 -1.61
CA PHE A 66 17.94 -3.71 -2.44
C PHE A 66 19.29 -3.38 -1.80
N ALA A 67 19.34 -3.16 -0.48
CA ALA A 67 20.58 -2.93 0.23
C ALA A 67 21.52 -4.14 0.17
N GLU A 68 20.99 -5.35 0.35
CA GLU A 68 21.75 -6.60 0.24
C GLU A 68 22.34 -6.82 -1.15
N GLN A 69 21.64 -6.37 -2.20
CA GLN A 69 22.10 -6.48 -3.60
C GLN A 69 22.95 -5.28 -4.06
N GLY A 70 23.17 -4.27 -3.20
CA GLY A 70 23.93 -3.08 -3.56
C GLY A 70 23.28 -2.25 -4.66
N PHE A 71 21.94 -2.14 -4.66
CA PHE A 71 21.18 -1.40 -5.68
C PHE A 71 21.60 0.08 -5.71
N PRO A 72 22.11 0.61 -6.85
CA PRO A 72 22.68 1.96 -6.91
C PRO A 72 21.70 3.11 -6.66
N LEU A 73 20.39 2.86 -6.78
CA LEU A 73 19.34 3.87 -6.65
C LEU A 73 18.49 3.70 -5.38
N LEU A 74 19.00 2.97 -4.38
CA LEU A 74 18.27 2.71 -3.14
C LEU A 74 17.77 3.99 -2.45
N ASP A 75 18.60 5.03 -2.36
CA ASP A 75 18.22 6.27 -1.68
C ASP A 75 17.10 7.01 -2.43
N ALA A 76 17.17 7.07 -3.76
CA ALA A 76 16.10 7.63 -4.58
C ALA A 76 14.80 6.82 -4.45
N HIS A 77 14.90 5.49 -4.32
CA HIS A 77 13.74 4.62 -4.13
C HIS A 77 13.08 4.83 -2.74
N ARG A 78 13.89 5.02 -1.69
CA ARG A 78 13.44 5.38 -0.34
C ARG A 78 12.69 6.70 -0.28
N GLU A 79 13.16 7.68 -1.04
CA GLU A 79 12.49 8.98 -1.16
C GLU A 79 11.08 8.79 -1.74
N LEU A 80 10.93 8.02 -2.83
CA LEU A 80 9.62 7.71 -3.42
C LEU A 80 8.68 7.00 -2.43
N HIS A 81 9.21 6.04 -1.64
CA HIS A 81 8.44 5.37 -0.59
C HIS A 81 7.96 6.34 0.50
N THR A 82 8.85 7.22 0.95
CA THR A 82 8.55 8.23 1.98
C THR A 82 7.48 9.20 1.49
N GLU A 83 7.62 9.70 0.26
CA GLU A 83 6.66 10.60 -0.38
C GLU A 83 5.26 9.96 -0.47
N LEU A 84 5.18 8.70 -0.93
CA LEU A 84 3.91 7.99 -1.04
C LEU A 84 3.22 7.79 0.31
N VAL A 85 3.97 7.43 1.35
CA VAL A 85 3.41 7.26 2.70
C VAL A 85 2.84 8.58 3.23
N GLU A 86 3.55 9.69 3.02
CA GLU A 86 3.07 11.00 3.45
C GLU A 86 1.87 11.50 2.66
N GLU A 87 1.84 11.28 1.33
CA GLU A 87 0.68 11.58 0.49
C GLU A 87 -0.57 10.83 0.98
N VAL A 88 -0.45 9.52 1.19
CA VAL A 88 -1.55 8.67 1.66
C VAL A 88 -2.04 9.10 3.05
N ARG A 89 -1.13 9.45 3.96
CA ARG A 89 -1.48 9.99 5.28
C ARG A 89 -2.19 11.34 5.18
N SER A 90 -1.82 12.21 4.24
CA SER A 90 -2.49 13.50 4.05
C SER A 90 -3.93 13.32 3.60
N LEU A 91 -4.15 12.49 2.57
CA LEU A 91 -5.48 12.20 2.03
C LEU A 91 -6.42 11.69 3.13
N TRP A 92 -5.95 10.77 3.97
CA TRP A 92 -6.77 10.22 5.07
C TRP A 92 -7.08 11.24 6.17
N ARG A 93 -6.16 12.19 6.46
CA ARG A 93 -6.40 13.27 7.42
C ARG A 93 -7.45 14.26 6.90
N GLU A 94 -7.40 14.58 5.61
CA GLU A 94 -8.34 15.51 4.97
C GLU A 94 -9.77 14.92 4.91
N ASP A 95 -9.91 13.62 4.66
CA ASP A 95 -11.21 12.92 4.65
C ASP A 95 -11.81 12.70 6.05
N LEU A 96 -11.02 12.85 7.13
CA LEU A 96 -11.54 12.95 8.49
C LEU A 96 -12.14 14.33 8.80
N MET A 97 -11.81 15.35 7.98
CA MET A 97 -12.32 16.73 8.07
C MET A 97 -13.38 17.05 7.02
N GLY A 98 -13.41 16.31 5.90
CA GLY A 98 -14.36 16.47 4.79
C GLY A 98 -15.42 15.36 4.76
N SER A 99 -16.68 15.77 4.73
CA SER A 99 -17.85 14.92 4.66
C SER A 99 -17.86 14.00 3.43
N TRP A 100 -17.85 12.68 3.65
CA TRP A 100 -18.42 11.70 2.72
C TRP A 100 -19.95 11.85 2.70
N THR A 101 -20.42 12.95 2.12
CA THR A 101 -21.84 13.24 1.81
C THR A 101 -22.06 13.13 0.31
#